data_AF-A0A5J4PQS9-F1
#
_entry.id   AF-A0A5J4PQS9-F1
#
_cell.length_a   1.000
_cell.length_b   1.000
_cell.length_c   1.000
_cell.angle_alpha   90.00
_cell.angle_beta   90.00
_cell.angle_gamma   90.00
#
_symmetry.space_group_name_H-M   'P 1'
#
loop_
_entity.id
_entity.type
_entity.pdbx_description
1 polymer ?
#
loop_
_entity_poly.entity_id
_entity_poly.type
_entity_poly.pdbx_seq_one_letter_code
_entity_poly.pdbx_strand_id
1 'polypeptide(L)' 'NYDAVESYKNFGGVRNEEDYLITETGARRLGKKIPLTPEEVEALR' A
#
# COMPACT_ATOMS: atom_id res chain seq x y z
N ASN A 1 -10.13 15.23 17.94
CA ASN A 1 -9.75 13.95 18.58
C ASN A 1 -8.23 13.84 18.56
N TYR A 2 -7.56 14.67 19.37
CA TYR A 2 -6.09 14.69 19.41
C TYR A 2 -5.55 13.53 20.25
N ASP A 3 -6.30 13.10 21.27
CA ASP A 3 -5.93 11.99 22.15
C ASP A 3 -5.76 10.66 21.39
N ALA A 4 -6.53 10.44 20.31
CA ALA A 4 -6.39 9.25 19.48
C ALA A 4 -5.01 9.12 18.83
N VAL A 5 -4.32 10.23 18.54
CA VAL A 5 -3.00 10.24 17.88
C VAL A 5 -1.94 9.58 18.76
N GLU A 6 -2.06 9.69 20.08
CA GLU A 6 -1.12 9.08 21.03
C GLU A 6 -0.98 7.56 20.83
N SER A 7 -2.09 6.89 20.46
CA SER A 7 -2.10 5.44 20.22
C SER A 7 -1.27 4.99 19.01
N TYR A 8 -0.95 5.90 18.08
CA TYR A 8 -0.22 5.59 16.85
C TYR A 8 1.27 5.94 16.90
N LYS A 9 1.78 6.54 17.99
CA LYS A 9 3.17 7.03 18.06
C LYS A 9 4.23 5.95 17.81
N ASN A 10 3.95 4.72 18.23
CA ASN A 10 4.86 3.59 18.06
C ASN A 10 4.52 2.72 16.85
N PHE A 11 3.50 3.07 16.07
CA PHE A 11 3.08 2.30 14.89
C PHE A 11 4.16 2.31 13.79
N GLY A 12 5.01 3.35 13.77
CA GLY A 12 5.97 3.56 12.70
C GLY A 12 5.24 4.00 11.43
N GLY A 13 4.88 3.06 10.57
CA GLY A 13 4.14 3.31 9.34
C GLY A 13 4.20 2.15 8.35
N VAL A 14 3.31 2.18 7.36
CA VAL A 14 3.30 1.25 6.23
C VAL A 14 3.43 2.05 4.95
N ARG A 15 4.23 1.56 3.99
CA ARG A 15 4.34 2.13 2.66
C ARG A 15 4.03 1.07 1.61
N ASN A 16 3.12 1.40 0.70
CA ASN A 16 2.88 0.64 -0.51
C ASN A 16 3.41 1.45 -1.70
N GLU A 17 4.31 0.86 -2.47
CA GLU A 17 5.08 1.56 -3.51
C GLU A 17 5.14 0.67 -4.75
N GLU A 18 4.78 1.25 -5.90
CA GLU A 18 4.55 0.53 -7.15
C GLU A 18 5.07 1.35 -8.32
N ASP A 19 5.65 0.66 -9.31
CA ASP A 19 6.21 1.29 -10.50
C ASP A 19 5.16 1.38 -11.62
N TYR A 20 5.05 2.55 -12.26
CA TYR A 20 4.11 2.77 -13.35
C TYR A 20 4.78 3.39 -14.57
N LEU A 21 4.39 2.91 -15.75
CA LEU A 21 4.64 3.56 -17.02
C LEU A 21 3.42 4.41 -17.39
N ILE A 22 3.63 5.71 -17.58
CA ILE A 22 2.60 6.60 -18.12
C ILE A 22 2.41 6.33 -19.61
N THR A 23 1.16 6.27 -20.05
CA THR A 23 0.74 6.04 -21.44
C THR A 23 -0.19 7.16 -21.89
N GLU A 24 -0.43 7.29 -23.20
CA GLU A 24 -1.29 8.34 -23.76
C GLU A 24 -2.67 8.43 -23.11
N THR A 25 -3.26 7.29 -22.73
CA THR A 25 -4.61 7.22 -22.15
C THR A 25 -4.63 6.88 -20.65
N GLY A 26 -3.48 6.81 -19.97
CA GLY A 26 -3.44 6.38 -18.57
C GLY A 26 -2.07 5.92 -18.07
N ALA A 27 -2.05 4.84 -17.30
CA ALA A 27 -0.82 4.26 -16.77
C ALA A 27 -0.90 2.73 -16.70
N ARG A 28 0.26 2.08 -16.84
CA ARG A 28 0.41 0.62 -16.72
C ARG A 28 1.39 0.28 -15.62
N ARG A 29 0.95 -0.52 -14.64
CA ARG A 29 1.83 -1.02 -13.58
C ARG A 29 2.92 -1.92 -14.17
N LEU A 30 4.14 -1.72 -13.71
CA LEU A 30 5.31 -2.52 -14.04
C LEU A 30 5.55 -3.56 -12.95
N GLY A 31 6.21 -4.66 -13.29
CA GLY A 31 6.55 -5.71 -12.32
C GLY A 31 5.42 -6.69 -11.99
N LYS A 32 5.67 -7.55 -11.00
CA LYS A 32 4.71 -8.55 -10.51
C LYS A 32 3.77 -7.90 -9.51
N LYS A 33 2.48 -8.22 -9.59
CA LYS A 33 1.49 -7.77 -8.60
C LYS A 33 1.86 -8.33 -7.23
N ILE A 34 2.11 -7.44 -6.27
CA ILE A 34 2.19 -7.78 -4.84
C ILE A 34 0.76 -7.65 -4.27
N PRO A 35 0.34 -8.51 -3.34
CA PRO A 35 -0.90 -8.32 -2.58
C PRO A 35 -1.01 -6.91 -2.01
N LEU A 36 -2.14 -6.25 -2.28
CA LEU A 36 -2.39 -4.88 -1.86
C LEU A 36 -3.37 -4.84 -0.69
N THR A 37 -4.39 -5.69 -0.76
CA THR A 37 -5.46 -5.74 0.23
C THR A 37 -5.07 -6.64 1.40
N PRO A 38 -5.56 -6.37 2.63
CA PRO A 38 -5.35 -7.25 3.76
C PRO A 38 -5.75 -8.69 3.45
N GLU A 39 -6.87 -8.90 2.75
CA GLU A 39 -7.38 -10.21 2.38
C GLU A 39 -6.41 -10.95 1.43
N GLU A 40 -5.87 -10.26 0.43
CA GLU A 40 -4.86 -10.85 -0.47
C GLU A 40 -3.56 -11.18 0.28
N VAL A 41 -3.15 -10.34 1.24
CA VAL A 41 -1.94 -10.59 2.06
C VAL A 41 -2.17 -11.79 2.97
N GLU A 42 -3.31 -11.87 3.63
CA GLU A 42 -3.66 -12.94 4.57
C GLU A 42 -3.86 -14.29 3.87
N ALA A 43 -4.31 -14.29 2.61
CA ALA A 43 -4.48 -15.51 1.80
C ALA A 43 -3.15 -16.18 1.39
N LEU A 44 -2.01 -15.50 1.52
CA LEU A 44 -0.68 -16.08 1.24
C LEU A 44 -0.06 -16.85 2.42
N ARG A 45 -0.78 -16.97 3.54
CA ARG A 45 -0.26 -17.49 4.81
C ARG A 45 -0.36 -19.00 4.96
#